data_AF-A0A9X8HB49-F1
#
_entry.id   AF-A0A9X8HB49-F1
#
_cell.length_a   1.000
_cell.length_b   1.000
_cell.length_c   1.000
_cell.angle_alpha   90.00
_cell.angle_beta   90.00
_cell.angle_gamma   90.00
#
_symmetry.space_group_name_H-M   'P 1'
#
loop_
_entity.id
_entity.type
_entity.pdbx_description
1 polymer ?
#
loop_
_entity_poly.entity_id
_entity_poly.type
_entity_poly.pdbx_seq_one_letter_code
_entity_poly.pdbx_strand_id
1 'polypeptide(L)'
;DPTYFYDDGRARLEELQTQIAFADVEATELEQRLVQKTKEMLAADLRVSSITAPLRHPREGRGLEKQRMVGVFDKEISALSYKLERMTTQKAEWVDELHKLQTSTQVTHISLSFDFIEN
;
A
#
# COMPACT_ATOMS: atom_id res chain seq x y z
N ASP A 1 6.39 -45.48 6.59
CA ASP A 1 7.15 -44.32 6.10
C ASP A 1 6.25 -43.11 5.98
N PRO A 2 6.49 -42.02 6.72
CA PRO A 2 5.90 -40.74 6.40
C PRO A 2 6.76 -40.06 5.33
N THR A 3 6.23 -39.96 4.12
CA THR A 3 6.84 -39.18 3.03
C THR A 3 6.86 -37.71 3.42
N TYR A 4 8.02 -37.23 3.88
CA TYR A 4 8.31 -35.80 4.01
C TYR A 4 8.40 -35.24 2.59
N PHE A 5 7.32 -34.62 2.11
CA PHE A 5 7.38 -33.76 0.93
C PHE A 5 8.24 -32.55 1.33
N TYR A 6 9.48 -32.53 0.86
CA TYR A 6 10.23 -31.28 0.77
C TYR A 6 9.41 -30.37 -0.13
N ASP A 7 8.86 -29.30 0.41
CA ASP A 7 8.29 -28.23 -0.39
C ASP A 7 9.49 -27.44 -0.93
N ASP A 8 9.75 -27.53 -2.23
CA ASP A 8 10.89 -26.94 -2.95
C ASP A 8 10.90 -25.39 -2.94
N GLY A 9 10.20 -24.77 -1.98
CA GLY A 9 9.89 -23.34 -1.95
C GLY A 9 8.72 -22.96 -2.86
N ARG A 10 8.02 -23.92 -3.47
CA ARG A 10 6.92 -23.66 -4.40
C ARG A 10 5.71 -23.06 -3.70
N ALA A 11 5.31 -23.58 -2.55
CA ALA A 11 4.17 -22.98 -1.83
C ALA A 11 4.50 -21.55 -1.37
N ARG A 12 5.76 -21.28 -0.99
CA ARG A 12 6.21 -19.93 -0.63
C ARG A 12 6.19 -18.97 -1.83
N LEU A 13 6.57 -19.44 -3.02
CA LEU A 13 6.48 -18.66 -4.25
C LEU A 13 5.02 -18.29 -4.59
N GLU A 14 4.10 -19.27 -4.54
CA GLU A 14 2.67 -19.03 -4.79
C GLU A 14 2.05 -18.10 -3.74
N GLU A 15 2.44 -18.26 -2.48
CA GLU A 15 2.03 -17.39 -1.37
C GLU A 15 2.48 -15.93 -1.60
N LEU A 16 3.76 -15.71 -1.92
CA LEU A 16 4.30 -14.37 -2.18
C LEU A 16 3.64 -13.72 -3.41
N GLN A 17 3.43 -14.47 -4.49
CA GLN A 17 2.72 -13.96 -5.67
C GLN A 17 1.30 -13.50 -5.32
N THR A 18 0.61 -14.28 -4.50
CA THR A 18 -0.74 -13.96 -4.03
C THR A 18 -0.72 -12.71 -3.15
N GLN A 19 0.22 -12.61 -2.20
CA GLN A 19 0.38 -11.44 -1.32
C GLN A 19 0.70 -10.16 -2.11
N ILE A 20 1.58 -10.25 -3.11
CA ILE A 20 1.91 -9.13 -4.00
C ILE A 20 0.67 -8.67 -4.78
N ALA A 21 -0.11 -9.59 -5.32
CA ALA A 21 -1.35 -9.27 -6.05
C ALA A 21 -2.38 -8.57 -5.15
N PHE A 22 -2.54 -9.02 -3.91
CA PHE A 22 -3.41 -8.34 -2.94
C PHE A 22 -2.88 -6.95 -2.55
N ALA A 23 -1.57 -6.81 -2.36
CA ALA A 23 -0.95 -5.52 -2.06
C ALA A 23 -1.13 -4.51 -3.19
N ASP A 24 -1.12 -4.95 -4.44
CA ASP A 24 -1.39 -4.10 -5.61
C ASP A 24 -2.81 -3.55 -5.63
N VAL A 25 -3.80 -4.40 -5.33
CA VAL A 25 -5.20 -3.97 -5.23
C VAL A 25 -5.35 -2.99 -4.07
N GLU A 26 -4.81 -3.32 -2.90
CA GLU A 26 -4.93 -2.45 -1.71
C GLU A 26 -4.21 -1.10 -1.91
N ALA A 27 -3.03 -1.08 -2.54
CA ALA A 27 -2.34 0.18 -2.87
C ALA A 27 -3.18 1.05 -3.80
N THR A 28 -3.77 0.46 -4.84
CA THR A 28 -4.65 1.17 -5.78
C THR A 28 -5.89 1.75 -5.06
N GLU A 29 -6.50 0.99 -4.16
CA GLU A 29 -7.64 1.46 -3.36
C GLU A 29 -7.25 2.61 -2.42
N LEU A 30 -6.07 2.53 -1.80
CA LEU A 30 -5.55 3.58 -0.93
C LEU A 30 -5.27 4.87 -1.72
N GLU A 31 -4.69 4.77 -2.92
CA GLU A 31 -4.48 5.90 -3.82
C GLU A 31 -5.81 6.55 -4.23
N GLN A 32 -6.80 5.75 -4.63
CA GLN A 32 -8.13 6.26 -4.97
C GLN A 32 -8.78 6.98 -3.79
N ARG A 33 -8.67 6.40 -2.59
CA ARG A 33 -9.21 6.99 -1.35
C ARG A 33 -8.50 8.29 -0.97
N LEU A 34 -7.18 8.38 -1.17
CA LEU A 34 -6.40 9.60 -0.98
C LEU A 34 -6.85 10.71 -1.92
N VAL A 35 -6.99 10.39 -3.21
CA VAL A 35 -7.48 11.35 -4.21
C VAL A 35 -8.87 11.83 -3.84
N GLN A 36 -9.76 10.92 -3.47
CA GLN A 36 -11.13 11.25 -3.07
C GLN A 36 -11.16 12.15 -1.82
N LYS A 37 -10.38 11.82 -0.78
CA LYS A 37 -10.30 12.63 0.44
C LYS A 37 -9.71 14.01 0.20
N THR A 38 -8.70 14.12 -0.66
CA THR A 38 -8.13 15.41 -1.04
C THR A 38 -9.14 16.28 -1.77
N LYS A 39 -9.95 15.69 -2.67
CA LYS A 39 -11.05 16.40 -3.34
C LYS A 39 -12.11 16.86 -2.35
N GLU A 40 -12.49 16.02 -1.39
CA GLU A 40 -13.44 16.38 -0.33
C GLU A 40 -12.94 17.54 0.53
N MET A 41 -11.66 17.52 0.91
CA MET A 41 -11.01 18.60 1.64
C MET A 41 -11.06 19.92 0.85
N LEU A 42 -10.68 19.89 -0.44
CA LEU A 42 -10.73 21.08 -1.30
C LEU A 42 -12.17 21.60 -1.49
N ALA A 43 -13.14 20.71 -1.67
CA ALA A 43 -14.54 21.10 -1.79
C ALA A 43 -15.08 21.69 -0.48
N ALA A 44 -14.70 21.14 0.67
CA ALA A 44 -15.03 21.68 1.98
C ALA A 44 -14.40 23.08 2.16
N ASP A 45 -13.13 23.26 1.81
CA ASP A 45 -12.42 24.54 1.89
C ASP A 45 -13.08 25.62 1.01
N LEU A 46 -13.45 25.27 -0.24
CA LEU A 46 -14.15 26.18 -1.15
C LEU A 46 -15.54 26.59 -0.64
N ARG A 47 -16.34 25.65 -0.09
CA ARG A 47 -17.65 25.96 0.52
C ARG A 47 -17.50 26.86 1.74
N VAL A 48 -16.46 26.62 2.52
CA VAL A 48 -16.10 27.38 3.71
C VAL A 48 -15.62 28.79 3.36
N SER A 49 -15.02 28.98 2.19
CA SER A 49 -14.59 30.26 1.62
C SER A 49 -15.73 31.06 0.97
N SER A 50 -16.70 30.38 0.32
CA SER A 50 -17.87 31.03 -0.29
C SER A 50 -18.91 31.52 0.73
N ILE A 51 -19.02 30.85 1.89
CA ILE A 51 -19.87 31.30 3.02
C ILE A 51 -19.26 32.54 3.73
N THR A 52 -17.99 32.88 3.46
CA THR A 52 -17.31 34.08 4.01
C THR A 52 -17.45 35.35 3.18
N ALA A 53 -18.37 35.41 2.22
CA ALA A 53 -18.88 36.71 1.73
C ALA A 53 -19.47 37.50 2.92
N PRO A 54 -19.26 38.82 3.03
CA PRO A 54 -19.25 39.52 4.31
C PRO A 54 -20.67 39.74 4.88
N LEU A 55 -21.22 38.75 5.56
CA LEU A 55 -22.26 38.96 6.55
C LEU A 55 -21.58 39.38 7.86
N ARG A 56 -21.57 40.69 8.06
CA ARG A 56 -21.18 41.45 9.24
C ARG A 56 -21.58 40.76 10.56
N HIS A 57 -20.81 39.82 11.10
CA HIS A 57 -20.80 39.45 12.52
C HIS A 57 -19.63 38.48 12.80
N PRO A 58 -18.66 38.85 13.66
CA PRO A 58 -17.64 37.91 14.12
C PRO A 58 -18.30 37.01 15.19
N ARG A 59 -18.58 35.76 14.82
CA ARG A 59 -19.01 34.73 15.79
C ARG A 59 -17.77 33.90 16.10
N GLU A 60 -17.14 34.19 17.24
CA GLU A 60 -15.83 33.68 17.69
C GLU A 60 -15.70 32.14 17.71
N GLY A 61 -16.79 31.38 17.58
CA GLY A 61 -16.76 29.91 17.49
C GLY A 61 -16.48 29.32 16.09
N ARG A 62 -16.64 30.09 15.00
CA ARG A 62 -16.58 29.53 13.63
C ARG A 62 -15.17 29.26 13.11
N GLY A 63 -14.15 29.97 13.61
CA GLY A 63 -12.74 29.72 13.23
C GLY A 63 -12.19 28.42 13.82
N LEU A 64 -12.60 28.08 15.04
CA LEU A 64 -12.26 26.83 15.72
C LEU A 64 -12.85 25.60 15.01
N GLU A 65 -14.07 25.70 14.49
CA GLU A 65 -14.72 24.61 13.75
C GLU A 65 -14.06 24.35 12.39
N LYS A 66 -13.68 25.42 11.66
CA LYS A 66 -12.86 25.29 10.43
C LYS A 66 -11.53 24.60 10.71
N GLN A 67 -10.79 25.04 11.74
CA GLN A 67 -9.50 24.43 12.11
C GLN A 67 -9.65 22.96 12.52
N ARG A 68 -10.72 22.60 13.23
CA ARG A 68 -11.00 21.19 13.57
C ARG A 68 -11.26 20.34 12.32
N MET A 69 -12.08 20.80 11.39
CA MET A 69 -12.36 20.05 10.16
C MET A 69 -11.11 19.87 9.30
N VAL A 70 -10.34 20.93 9.08
CA VAL A 70 -9.07 20.86 8.35
C VAL A 70 -8.09 19.91 9.04
N GLY A 71 -8.00 19.97 10.37
CA GLY A 71 -7.16 19.05 11.14
C GLY A 71 -7.61 17.58 11.12
N VAL A 72 -8.88 17.29 10.80
CA VAL A 72 -9.36 15.91 10.57
C VAL A 72 -8.93 15.43 9.19
N PHE A 73 -9.11 16.26 8.14
CA PHE A 73 -8.67 15.91 6.80
C PHE A 73 -7.16 15.68 6.73
N ASP A 74 -6.37 16.54 7.35
CA ASP A 74 -4.91 16.42 7.37
C ASP A 74 -4.44 15.12 8.04
N LYS A 75 -5.10 14.73 9.15
CA LYS A 75 -4.84 13.46 9.83
C LYS A 75 -5.25 12.25 8.98
N GLU A 76 -6.42 12.29 8.36
CA GLU A 76 -6.89 11.20 7.50
C GLU A 76 -6.02 11.03 6.26
N ILE A 77 -5.64 12.12 5.59
CA ILE A 77 -4.73 12.11 4.45
C ILE A 77 -3.37 11.58 4.88
N SER A 78 -2.80 12.10 5.97
CA SER A 78 -1.51 11.63 6.49
C SER A 78 -1.53 10.13 6.84
N ALA A 79 -2.60 9.65 7.48
CA ALA A 79 -2.74 8.24 7.83
C ALA A 79 -2.85 7.34 6.60
N LEU A 80 -3.62 7.75 5.59
CA LEU A 80 -3.75 7.02 4.34
C LEU A 80 -2.44 7.02 3.55
N SER A 81 -1.72 8.15 3.49
CA SER A 81 -0.41 8.26 2.86
C SER A 81 0.62 7.36 3.54
N TYR A 82 0.68 7.38 4.87
CA TYR A 82 1.56 6.49 5.63
C TYR A 82 1.23 5.01 5.40
N LYS A 83 -0.06 4.66 5.34
CA LYS A 83 -0.48 3.29 5.04
C LYS A 83 -0.05 2.85 3.64
N LEU A 84 -0.20 3.73 2.65
CA LEU A 84 0.23 3.48 1.27
C LEU A 84 1.75 3.28 1.19
N GLU A 85 2.52 4.14 1.84
CA GLU A 85 3.99 4.03 1.90
C GLU A 85 4.43 2.71 2.55
N ARG A 86 3.80 2.32 3.66
CA ARG A 86 4.08 1.04 4.33
C ARG A 86 3.75 -0.15 3.43
N MET A 87 2.60 -0.13 2.75
CA MET A 87 2.19 -1.22 1.86
C MET A 87 3.13 -1.35 0.66
N THR A 88 3.48 -0.23 0.02
CA THR A 88 4.40 -0.23 -1.13
C THR A 88 5.81 -0.67 -0.75
N THR A 89 6.29 -0.30 0.45
CA THR A 89 7.56 -0.79 0.99
C THR A 89 7.52 -2.30 1.24
N GLN A 90 6.49 -2.80 1.91
CA GLN A 90 6.34 -4.23 2.19
C GLN A 90 6.22 -5.06 0.90
N LYS A 91 5.52 -4.54 -0.10
CA LYS A 91 5.45 -5.17 -1.43
C LYS A 91 6.84 -5.27 -2.07
N ALA A 92 7.66 -4.23 -1.99
CA ALA A 92 9.02 -4.26 -2.54
C ALA A 92 9.87 -5.36 -1.88
N GLU A 93 9.77 -5.52 -0.56
CA GLU A 93 10.45 -6.59 0.18
C GLU A 93 9.98 -7.99 -0.27
N TRP A 94 8.67 -8.18 -0.48
CA TRP A 94 8.13 -9.45 -1.00
C TRP A 94 8.56 -9.73 -2.45
N VAL A 95 8.63 -8.71 -3.30
CA VAL A 95 9.13 -8.84 -4.68
C VAL A 95 10.61 -9.24 -4.68
N ASP A 96 11.42 -8.64 -3.81
CA ASP A 96 12.83 -9.00 -3.65
C ASP A 96 12.99 -10.45 -3.14
N GLU A 97 12.16 -10.88 -2.19
CA GLU A 97 12.13 -12.27 -1.70
C GLU A 97 11.73 -13.24 -2.82
N LEU A 98 10.70 -12.90 -3.61
CA LEU A 98 10.26 -13.69 -4.76
C LEU A 98 11.40 -13.87 -5.77
N HIS A 99 12.11 -12.79 -6.13
CA HIS A 99 13.24 -12.85 -7.05
C HIS A 99 14.39 -13.71 -6.49
N LYS A 100 14.69 -13.63 -5.19
CA LYS A 100 15.71 -14.47 -4.54
C LYS A 100 15.34 -15.95 -4.59
N LEU A 101 14.07 -16.29 -4.33
CA LEU A 101 13.59 -17.67 -4.39
C LEU A 101 13.64 -18.21 -5.83
N GLN A 102 13.17 -17.44 -6.81
CA GLN A 102 13.21 -17.84 -8.22
C GLN A 102 14.64 -18.08 -8.72
N THR A 103 15.58 -17.19 -8.38
CA THR A 103 17.00 -17.34 -8.76
C THR A 103 17.65 -18.52 -8.04
N SER A 104 17.37 -18.73 -6.76
CA SER A 104 17.88 -19.89 -6.01
C SER A 104 17.35 -21.21 -6.56
N THR A 105 16.07 -21.30 -6.92
CA THR A 105 15.50 -22.51 -7.54
C THR A 105 16.12 -22.79 -8.91
N GLN A 106 16.36 -21.74 -9.72
CA GLN A 106 16.97 -21.90 -11.03
C GLN A 106 18.42 -22.39 -10.96
N VAL A 107 19.22 -21.87 -10.02
CA VAL A 107 20.62 -22.29 -9.82
C VAL A 107 20.70 -23.76 -9.37
N THR A 108 19.84 -24.19 -8.44
CA THR A 108 19.80 -25.60 -8.00
C THR A 108 19.43 -26.54 -9.16
N HIS A 109 18.46 -26.15 -10.00
CA HIS A 109 18.06 -26.95 -11.15
C HIS A 109 19.17 -27.07 -12.20
N ILE A 110 19.95 -26.00 -12.43
CA ILE A 110 21.10 -26.02 -13.36
C ILE A 110 22.25 -26.88 -12.80
N SER A 111 22.52 -26.80 -11.50
CA SER A 111 23.58 -27.62 -10.87
C SER A 111 23.27 -29.11 -10.97
N LEU A 112 22.03 -29.52 -10.69
CA LEU A 112 21.62 -30.93 -10.76
C LEU A 112 21.58 -31.48 -12.19
N SER A 113 21.35 -30.62 -13.19
CA SER A 113 21.38 -31.03 -14.60
C SER A 113 22.81 -31.11 -15.17
N PHE A 114 23.78 -30.42 -14.59
CA PHE A 114 25.20 -30.58 -14.93
C PHE A 114 25.77 -31.89 -14.38
N ASP A 115 25.47 -32.24 -13.13
CA ASP A 115 25.94 -33.48 -12.51
C ASP A 115 25.38 -34.76 -13.18
N PHE A 116 24.29 -34.65 -13.94
CA PHE A 116 23.67 -35.76 -14.67
C PHE A 116 24.30 -36.02 -16.06
N ILE A 117 25.08 -35.08 -16.61
CA ILE A 117 25.70 -35.22 -17.93
C ILE A 117 27.11 -35.86 -17.85
N GLU A 118 27.72 -35.94 -16.66
CA GLU A 118 29.07 -36.49 -16.46
C GLU A 118 29.14 -37.95 -15.94
N ASN A 119 28.06 -38.73 -16.01
CA ASN A 119 28.08 -40.16 -15.62
C ASN A 119 27.48 -41.05 -16.71
#